data_AF-A0A4Y4DX59-F1
#
_entry.id   AF-A0A4Y4DX59-F1
#
_cell.length_a   1.000
_cell.length_b   1.000
_cell.length_c   1.000
_cell.angle_alpha   90.00
_cell.angle_beta   90.00
_cell.angle_gamma   90.00
#
_symmetry.space_group_name_H-M   'P 1'
#
loop_
_entity.id
_entity.type
_entity.pdbx_description
1 polymer ?
#
loop_
_entity_poly.entity_id
_entity_poly.type
_entity_poly.pdbx_seq_one_letter_code
_entity_poly.pdbx_strand_id
1 'polypeptide(L)'
;MVADLRTSAEREAAPDRLPSTRPFDTVRLAIAQGAVGEQIGALVDPTGAPSSDDVRAGVEALPALGDLYVWMLQRSAAAFAEVARIVAASHDGAPTAVVVHCTAGKDRTGVAVALLLDAVGVERTATVDDYAESQRHLAGPWADGMIHMIESLGITVTPQLRTLATGTPPSAIQQALAWVGASGGSAEYLMSGGLTPRELSTVRRRLAG
;
A
#
# COMPACT_ATOMS: atom_id res chain seq x y z
N MET A 1 17.16 -6.75 -1.93
CA MET A 1 16.84 -5.41 -1.37
C MET A 1 15.47 -5.45 -0.70
N VAL A 2 15.20 -4.53 0.22
CA VAL A 2 13.90 -4.37 0.90
C VAL A 2 13.41 -2.94 0.69
N ALA A 3 12.20 -2.77 0.18
CA ALA A 3 11.49 -1.50 0.11
C ALA A 3 10.40 -1.49 1.19
N ASP A 4 10.63 -0.71 2.25
CA ASP A 4 9.69 -0.54 3.35
C ASP A 4 8.87 0.74 3.13
N LEU A 5 7.58 0.56 2.84
CA LEU A 5 6.65 1.63 2.49
C LEU A 5 5.98 2.30 3.72
N ARG A 6 6.34 1.85 4.93
CA ARG A 6 5.74 2.34 6.18
C ARG A 6 6.24 3.73 6.54
N THR A 7 5.41 4.44 7.29
CA THR A 7 5.79 5.68 7.99
C THR A 7 6.81 5.38 9.11
N SER A 8 7.46 6.41 9.66
CA SER A 8 8.36 6.25 10.81
C SER A 8 7.64 5.64 12.02
N ALA A 9 6.45 6.14 12.36
CA ALA A 9 5.66 5.66 13.50
C ALA A 9 5.32 4.18 13.39
N GLU A 10 4.90 3.72 12.20
CA GLU A 10 4.61 2.29 11.97
C GLU A 10 5.86 1.41 12.11
N ARG A 11 7.03 1.89 11.68
CA ARG A 11 8.30 1.17 11.85
C ARG A 11 8.75 1.09 13.29
N GLU A 12 8.55 2.15 14.07
CA GLU A 12 8.87 2.18 15.49
C GLU A 12 7.95 1.24 16.28
N ALA A 13 6.65 1.24 15.96
CA ALA A 13 5.67 0.36 16.59
C ALA A 13 5.89 -1.13 16.27
N ALA A 14 6.34 -1.44 15.04
CA ALA A 14 6.61 -2.80 14.60
C ALA A 14 7.90 -2.89 13.76
N PRO A 15 9.08 -2.95 14.39
CA PRO A 15 10.35 -3.03 13.66
C PRO A 15 10.49 -4.30 12.82
N ASP A 16 11.17 -4.20 11.68
CA ASP A 16 11.44 -5.36 10.82
C ASP A 16 12.30 -6.41 11.54
N ARG A 17 11.96 -7.68 11.31
CA ARG A 17 12.73 -8.84 11.78
C ARG A 17 13.52 -9.45 10.63
N LEU A 18 14.51 -8.71 10.15
CA LEU A 18 15.38 -9.18 9.06
C LEU A 18 16.45 -10.14 9.58
N PRO A 19 16.81 -11.19 8.81
CA PRO A 19 17.93 -12.07 9.16
C PRO A 19 19.23 -11.29 9.28
N SER A 20 20.01 -11.53 10.34
CA SER A 20 21.36 -10.98 10.50
C SER A 20 22.43 -11.78 9.74
N THR A 21 22.07 -12.94 9.18
CA THR A 21 22.99 -13.85 8.48
C THR A 21 23.53 -13.29 7.17
N ARG A 22 22.93 -12.21 6.64
CA ARG A 22 23.40 -11.51 5.45
C ARG A 22 22.94 -10.05 5.44
N PRO A 23 23.67 -9.14 4.77
CA PRO A 23 23.24 -7.75 4.63
C PRO A 23 22.02 -7.65 3.69
N PHE A 24 21.19 -6.64 3.96
CA PHE A 24 20.06 -6.24 3.12
C PHE A 24 20.07 -4.73 2.95
N ASP A 25 20.13 -4.26 1.70
CA ASP A 25 19.86 -2.86 1.42
C ASP A 25 18.38 -2.60 1.64
N THR A 26 18.07 -1.75 2.62
CA THR A 26 16.71 -1.37 2.98
C THR A 26 16.49 0.08 2.61
N VAL A 27 15.57 0.31 1.68
CA VAL A 27 15.13 1.65 1.28
C VAL A 27 13.79 1.93 1.96
N ARG A 28 13.71 3.07 2.64
CA ARG A 28 12.56 3.48 3.44
C ARG A 28 11.81 4.58 2.73
N LEU A 29 10.61 4.28 2.25
CA LEU A 29 9.78 5.17 1.45
C LEU A 29 8.47 5.41 2.18
N ALA A 30 8.43 6.41 3.04
CA ALA A 30 7.21 6.70 3.79
C ALA A 30 6.10 7.16 2.84
N ILE A 31 5.14 6.26 2.57
CA ILE A 31 3.93 6.57 1.80
C ILE A 31 2.78 6.72 2.80
N ALA A 32 2.14 7.87 2.81
CA ALA A 32 0.94 8.10 3.60
C ALA A 32 -0.25 7.36 2.98
N GLN A 33 -1.05 6.67 3.80
CA GLN A 33 -2.20 5.87 3.33
C GLN A 33 -3.51 6.65 3.21
N GLY A 34 -3.41 7.98 3.14
CA GLY A 34 -4.57 8.85 3.28
C GLY A 34 -5.03 8.95 4.72
N ALA A 35 -5.97 9.86 4.93
CA ALA A 35 -6.30 10.39 6.23
C ALA A 35 -6.88 9.35 7.21
N VAL A 36 -7.16 8.10 6.85
CA VAL A 36 -7.78 7.13 7.78
C VAL A 36 -6.85 6.72 8.94
N GLY A 37 -5.54 6.54 8.72
CA GLY A 37 -4.60 6.25 9.82
C GLY A 37 -4.40 7.43 10.77
N GLU A 38 -4.38 8.65 10.21
CA GLU A 38 -4.25 9.90 10.96
C GLU A 38 -5.57 10.34 11.61
N GLN A 39 -6.72 10.06 10.98
CA GLN A 39 -8.07 10.39 11.44
C GLN A 39 -8.58 9.37 12.45
N ILE A 40 -8.28 8.07 12.32
CA ILE A 40 -8.50 7.12 13.42
C ILE A 40 -7.62 7.52 14.60
N GLY A 41 -6.37 7.95 14.38
CA GLY A 41 -5.55 8.56 15.42
C GLY A 41 -6.15 9.84 16.03
N ALA A 42 -6.80 10.69 15.21
CA ALA A 42 -7.48 11.91 15.65
C ALA A 42 -8.84 11.66 16.31
N LEU A 43 -9.49 10.52 16.04
CA LEU A 43 -10.62 9.98 16.82
C LEU A 43 -10.17 9.47 18.19
N VAL A 44 -8.88 9.60 18.53
CA VAL A 44 -8.30 9.38 19.86
C VAL A 44 -7.62 10.67 20.30
N ASP A 45 -8.40 11.74 20.49
CA ASP A 45 -7.90 13.01 21.05
C ASP A 45 -7.32 12.79 22.46
N PRO A 46 -6.06 13.19 22.75
CA PRO A 46 -5.46 13.07 24.07
C PRO A 46 -6.02 14.06 25.11
N THR A 47 -6.87 15.01 24.73
CA THR A 47 -7.43 16.06 25.61
C THR A 47 -8.85 15.79 26.11
N GLY A 48 -9.48 14.72 25.63
CA GLY A 48 -10.76 14.20 26.12
C GLY A 48 -11.23 13.02 25.27
N ALA A 49 -11.79 11.98 25.87
CA ALA A 49 -12.34 10.86 25.11
C ALA A 49 -13.49 11.36 24.23
N PRO A 50 -13.44 11.16 22.89
CA PRO A 50 -14.49 11.63 22.01
C PRO A 50 -15.83 10.99 22.35
N SER A 51 -16.93 11.71 22.10
CA SER A 51 -18.25 11.15 22.33
C SER A 51 -18.54 10.02 21.34
N SER A 52 -19.46 9.12 21.68
CA SER A 52 -19.90 8.07 20.77
C SER A 52 -20.47 8.61 19.45
N ASP A 53 -21.06 9.81 19.48
CA ASP A 53 -21.58 10.48 18.28
C ASP A 53 -20.47 11.04 17.39
N ASP A 54 -19.40 11.59 17.97
CA ASP A 54 -18.24 12.06 17.21
C ASP A 54 -17.52 10.89 16.51
N VAL A 55 -17.36 9.78 17.23
CA VAL A 55 -16.79 8.55 16.68
C VAL A 55 -17.64 8.02 15.53
N ARG A 56 -18.96 7.97 15.70
CA ARG A 56 -19.88 7.52 14.66
C ARG A 56 -19.83 8.42 13.43
N ALA A 57 -19.89 9.74 13.61
CA ALA A 57 -19.80 10.71 12.51
C ALA A 57 -18.46 10.60 11.77
N GLY A 58 -17.35 10.39 12.50
CA GLY A 58 -16.03 10.16 11.92
C GLY A 58 -15.98 8.89 11.07
N VAL A 59 -16.58 7.79 11.54
CA VAL A 59 -16.66 6.53 10.78
C VAL A 59 -17.54 6.66 9.53
N GLU A 60 -18.66 7.37 9.62
CA GLU A 60 -19.56 7.65 8.48
C GLU A 60 -18.89 8.53 7.42
N ALA A 61 -17.97 9.42 7.82
CA ALA A 61 -17.23 10.30 6.94
C ALA A 61 -15.99 9.65 6.30
N LEU A 62 -15.69 8.39 6.62
CA LEU A 62 -14.54 7.71 6.01
C LEU A 62 -14.72 7.63 4.48
N PRO A 63 -13.67 7.82 3.69
CA PRO A 63 -13.73 7.63 2.25
C PRO A 63 -13.80 6.15 1.89
N ALA A 64 -14.17 5.85 0.64
CA ALA A 64 -14.03 4.49 0.12
C ALA A 64 -12.55 4.13 -0.06
N LEU A 65 -12.22 2.84 -0.01
CA LEU A 65 -10.82 2.39 -0.12
C LEU A 65 -10.17 2.81 -1.46
N GLY A 66 -10.93 2.76 -2.56
CA GLY A 66 -10.42 3.21 -3.87
C GLY A 66 -10.08 4.71 -3.90
N ASP A 67 -10.85 5.55 -3.20
CA ASP A 67 -10.56 6.99 -3.09
C ASP A 67 -9.26 7.24 -2.33
N LEU A 68 -8.96 6.42 -1.31
CA LEU A 68 -7.68 6.48 -0.60
C LEU A 68 -6.51 6.10 -1.51
N TYR A 69 -6.69 5.13 -2.41
CA TYR A 69 -5.64 4.73 -3.34
C TYR A 69 -5.37 5.85 -4.35
N VAL A 70 -6.42 6.49 -4.86
CA VAL A 70 -6.28 7.66 -5.72
C VAL A 70 -5.59 8.82 -4.98
N TRP A 71 -5.99 9.11 -3.74
CA TRP A 71 -5.34 10.13 -2.92
C TRP A 71 -3.84 9.84 -2.71
N MET A 72 -3.50 8.57 -2.47
CA MET A 72 -2.11 8.11 -2.30
C MET A 72 -1.30 8.32 -3.58
N LEU A 73 -1.87 7.95 -4.72
CA LEU A 73 -1.26 8.12 -6.04
C LEU A 73 -1.03 9.60 -6.39
N GLN A 74 -1.96 10.49 -6.05
CA GLN A 74 -1.79 11.93 -6.29
C GLN A 74 -0.58 12.55 -5.59
N ARG A 75 -0.10 11.93 -4.50
CA ARG A 75 0.92 12.51 -3.61
C ARG A 75 2.26 11.78 -3.62
N SER A 76 2.28 10.55 -4.12
CA SER A 76 3.39 9.62 -3.88
C SER A 76 4.08 9.14 -5.16
N ALA A 77 3.91 9.83 -6.28
CA ALA A 77 4.50 9.44 -7.57
C ALA A 77 6.02 9.20 -7.48
N ALA A 78 6.75 10.08 -6.78
CA ALA A 78 8.19 9.92 -6.58
C ALA A 78 8.55 8.68 -5.75
N ALA A 79 7.75 8.34 -4.74
CA ALA A 79 7.98 7.15 -3.92
C ALA A 79 7.70 5.86 -4.72
N PHE A 80 6.63 5.82 -5.52
CA PHE A 80 6.36 4.68 -6.39
C PHE A 80 7.40 4.54 -7.51
N ALA A 81 7.89 5.65 -8.06
CA ALA A 81 9.01 5.64 -9.00
C ALA A 81 10.29 5.07 -8.37
N GLU A 82 10.56 5.38 -7.10
CA GLU A 82 11.69 4.80 -6.36
C GLU A 82 11.53 3.29 -6.14
N VAL A 83 10.31 2.80 -5.88
CA VAL A 83 10.05 1.35 -5.84
C VAL A 83 10.43 0.69 -7.17
N ALA A 84 10.00 1.28 -8.30
CA ALA A 84 10.39 0.78 -9.62
C ALA A 84 11.91 0.84 -9.86
N ARG A 85 12.58 1.89 -9.37
CA ARG A 85 14.04 2.04 -9.43
C ARG A 85 14.76 0.95 -8.64
N ILE A 86 14.28 0.60 -7.45
CA ILE A 86 14.82 -0.51 -6.65
C ILE A 86 14.71 -1.83 -7.41
N VAL A 87 13.57 -2.09 -8.08
CA VAL A 87 13.40 -3.27 -8.93
C VAL A 87 14.39 -3.25 -10.10
N ALA A 88 14.56 -2.11 -10.77
CA ALA A 88 15.53 -1.97 -11.86
C ALA A 88 16.99 -2.17 -11.41
N ALA A 89 17.32 -1.70 -10.20
CA ALA A 89 18.66 -1.80 -9.61
C ALA A 89 18.98 -3.19 -9.04
N SER A 90 17.99 -4.08 -8.93
CA SER A 90 18.24 -5.47 -8.53
C SER A 90 19.24 -6.14 -9.49
N HIS A 91 20.16 -6.90 -8.92
CA HIS A 91 21.26 -7.53 -9.65
C HIS A 91 21.13 -9.06 -9.65
N ASP A 92 21.76 -9.71 -10.62
CA ASP A 92 21.74 -11.17 -10.77
C ASP A 92 22.64 -11.92 -9.76
N GLY A 93 23.43 -11.19 -8.97
CA GLY A 93 24.15 -11.72 -7.81
C GLY A 93 23.21 -11.95 -6.61
N ALA A 94 23.50 -12.93 -5.77
CA ALA A 94 22.73 -13.12 -4.54
C ALA A 94 22.97 -11.95 -3.56
N PRO A 95 21.93 -11.36 -2.94
CA PRO A 95 20.50 -11.63 -3.14
C PRO A 95 19.89 -10.92 -4.36
N THR A 96 19.23 -11.69 -5.22
CA THR A 96 18.59 -11.20 -6.46
C THR A 96 17.20 -10.62 -6.25
N ALA A 97 16.57 -10.93 -5.12
CA ALA A 97 15.17 -10.60 -4.88
C ALA A 97 14.97 -9.21 -4.25
N VAL A 98 13.87 -8.57 -4.64
CA VAL A 98 13.33 -7.36 -4.01
C VAL A 98 12.09 -7.75 -3.21
N VAL A 99 12.05 -7.34 -1.94
CA VAL A 99 10.84 -7.43 -1.11
C VAL A 99 10.25 -6.03 -1.00
N VAL A 100 8.97 -5.88 -1.34
CA VAL A 100 8.22 -4.63 -1.12
C VAL A 100 7.17 -4.93 -0.07
N HIS A 101 7.14 -4.18 1.03
CA HIS A 101 6.15 -4.38 2.08
C HIS A 101 5.67 -3.06 2.68
N CYS A 102 4.53 -3.13 3.37
CA CYS A 102 4.04 -2.09 4.25
C CYS A 102 3.72 -2.71 5.62
N THR A 103 2.61 -2.33 6.25
CA THR A 103 2.17 -2.90 7.54
C THR A 103 1.48 -4.25 7.33
N ALA A 104 0.34 -4.26 6.63
CA ALA A 104 -0.38 -5.48 6.30
C ALA A 104 0.05 -6.10 4.96
N GLY A 105 0.80 -5.36 4.14
CA GLY A 105 1.12 -5.76 2.76
C GLY A 105 -0.04 -5.59 1.77
N LYS A 106 -1.17 -4.98 2.19
CA LYS A 106 -2.39 -4.91 1.36
C LYS A 106 -2.48 -3.66 0.48
N ASP A 107 -2.36 -2.46 1.05
CA ASP A 107 -2.66 -1.25 0.28
C ASP A 107 -1.44 -0.64 -0.41
N ARG A 108 -0.44 -0.15 0.34
CA ARG A 108 0.74 0.49 -0.27
C ARG A 108 1.53 -0.48 -1.14
N THR A 109 1.69 -1.70 -0.63
CA THR A 109 2.30 -2.80 -1.39
C THR A 109 1.44 -3.19 -2.58
N GLY A 110 0.13 -3.39 -2.40
CA GLY A 110 -0.77 -3.73 -3.50
C GLY A 110 -0.79 -2.69 -4.62
N VAL A 111 -0.85 -1.40 -4.29
CA VAL A 111 -0.76 -0.30 -5.27
C VAL A 111 0.60 -0.29 -5.95
N ALA A 112 1.70 -0.42 -5.21
CA ALA A 112 3.04 -0.44 -5.80
C ALA A 112 3.21 -1.61 -6.77
N VAL A 113 2.79 -2.82 -6.38
CA VAL A 113 2.86 -4.02 -7.23
C VAL A 113 1.97 -3.86 -8.47
N ALA A 114 0.73 -3.38 -8.30
CA ALA A 114 -0.17 -3.17 -9.43
C ALA A 114 0.37 -2.17 -10.45
N LEU A 115 1.00 -1.08 -10.01
CA LEU A 115 1.66 -0.12 -10.91
C LEU A 115 2.80 -0.77 -11.68
N LEU A 116 3.61 -1.62 -11.04
CA LEU A 116 4.72 -2.32 -11.70
C LEU A 116 4.21 -3.30 -12.75
N LEU A 117 3.22 -4.13 -12.39
CA LEU A 117 2.62 -5.11 -13.30
C LEU A 117 1.98 -4.41 -14.52
N ASP A 118 1.20 -3.36 -14.30
CA ASP A 118 0.57 -2.58 -15.38
C ASP A 118 1.63 -1.87 -16.26
N ALA A 119 2.69 -1.30 -15.67
CA ALA A 119 3.76 -0.61 -16.40
C ALA A 119 4.62 -1.55 -17.29
N VAL A 120 4.70 -2.84 -16.93
CA VAL A 120 5.36 -3.87 -17.75
C VAL A 120 4.40 -4.59 -18.70
N GLY A 121 3.12 -4.22 -18.71
CA GLY A 121 2.13 -4.71 -19.67
C GLY A 121 1.47 -6.03 -19.28
N VAL A 122 1.48 -6.40 -17.99
CA VAL A 122 0.66 -7.52 -17.49
C VAL A 122 -0.82 -7.19 -17.71
N GLU A 123 -1.61 -8.21 -18.04
CA GLU A 123 -3.03 -8.02 -18.27
C GLU A 123 -3.73 -7.43 -17.04
N ARG A 124 -4.68 -6.53 -17.29
CA ARG A 124 -5.38 -5.80 -16.22
C ARG A 124 -6.11 -6.76 -15.27
N THR A 125 -6.75 -7.80 -15.79
CA THR A 125 -7.47 -8.77 -14.93
C THR A 125 -6.51 -9.53 -14.03
N ALA A 126 -5.40 -10.04 -14.57
CA ALA A 126 -4.35 -10.71 -13.79
C ALA A 126 -3.77 -9.81 -12.68
N THR A 127 -3.57 -8.52 -12.96
CA THR A 127 -3.12 -7.55 -11.95
C THR A 127 -4.13 -7.35 -10.82
N VAL A 128 -5.43 -7.29 -11.18
CA VAL A 128 -6.51 -7.13 -10.22
C VAL A 128 -6.69 -8.40 -9.36
N ASP A 129 -6.57 -9.57 -9.97
CA ASP A 129 -6.69 -10.86 -9.30
C ASP A 129 -5.54 -11.09 -8.33
N ASP A 130 -4.30 -10.75 -8.71
CA ASP A 130 -3.13 -10.79 -7.82
C ASP A 130 -3.33 -9.93 -6.57
N TYR A 131 -3.80 -8.70 -6.74
CA TYR A 131 -4.14 -7.84 -5.61
C TYR A 131 -5.25 -8.45 -4.73
N ALA A 132 -6.31 -8.99 -5.34
CA ALA A 132 -7.46 -9.54 -4.63
C ALA A 132 -7.10 -10.79 -3.81
N GLU A 133 -6.12 -11.58 -4.26
CA GLU A 133 -5.64 -12.78 -3.57
C GLU A 133 -5.07 -12.47 -2.17
N SER A 134 -4.62 -11.24 -1.93
CA SER A 134 -4.22 -10.76 -0.61
C SER A 134 -5.31 -10.97 0.45
N GLN A 135 -6.60 -10.92 0.08
CA GLN A 135 -7.72 -11.14 1.00
C GLN A 135 -7.63 -12.49 1.71
N ARG A 136 -7.21 -13.55 1.00
CA ARG A 136 -7.12 -14.90 1.53
C ARG A 136 -5.97 -15.03 2.52
N HIS A 137 -4.86 -14.35 2.25
CA HIS A 137 -3.67 -14.35 3.11
C HIS A 137 -3.83 -13.49 4.36
N LEU A 138 -4.71 -12.48 4.31
CA LEU A 138 -5.04 -11.63 5.46
C LEU A 138 -6.12 -12.22 6.36
N ALA A 139 -6.91 -13.16 5.86
CA ALA A 139 -7.98 -13.79 6.63
C ALA A 139 -7.44 -14.56 7.85
N GLY A 140 -8.24 -14.60 8.92
CA GLY A 140 -7.90 -15.31 10.15
C GLY A 140 -7.32 -14.39 11.24
N PRO A 141 -6.38 -14.87 12.07
CA PRO A 141 -6.05 -14.25 13.35
C PRO A 141 -5.64 -12.77 13.28
N TRP A 142 -4.97 -12.37 12.19
CA TRP A 142 -4.58 -10.98 11.99
C TRP A 142 -5.81 -10.09 11.76
N ALA A 143 -6.67 -10.45 10.80
CA ALA A 143 -7.89 -9.68 10.52
C ALA A 143 -8.81 -9.66 11.73
N ASP A 144 -9.01 -10.80 12.40
CA ASP A 144 -9.84 -10.89 13.60
C ASP A 144 -9.28 -10.01 14.73
N GLY A 145 -7.97 -10.04 14.93
CA GLY A 145 -7.28 -9.18 15.91
C GLY A 145 -7.42 -7.69 15.59
N MET A 146 -7.34 -7.29 14.32
CA MET A 146 -7.56 -5.91 13.89
C MET A 146 -9.00 -5.45 14.15
N ILE A 147 -9.99 -6.29 13.86
CA ILE A 147 -11.40 -5.99 14.14
C ILE A 147 -11.64 -5.87 15.65
N HIS A 148 -11.12 -6.81 16.45
CA HIS A 148 -11.24 -6.75 17.89
C HIS A 148 -10.53 -5.53 18.50
N MET A 149 -9.39 -5.11 17.94
CA MET A 149 -8.72 -3.88 18.34
C MET A 149 -9.64 -2.67 18.13
N ILE A 150 -10.28 -2.55 16.97
CA ILE A 150 -11.21 -1.45 16.67
C ILE A 150 -12.41 -1.49 17.63
N GLU A 151 -13.00 -2.66 17.87
CA GLU A 151 -14.11 -2.83 18.81
C GLU A 151 -13.71 -2.47 20.24
N SER A 152 -12.48 -2.79 20.67
CA SER A 152 -11.96 -2.45 22.00
C SER A 152 -11.80 -0.95 22.24
N LEU A 153 -11.72 -0.16 21.17
CA LEU A 153 -11.75 1.30 21.21
C LEU A 153 -13.17 1.86 21.29
N GLY A 154 -14.19 1.01 21.39
CA GLY A 154 -15.60 1.42 21.43
C GLY A 154 -16.19 1.76 20.06
N ILE A 155 -15.51 1.40 18.97
CA ILE A 155 -15.90 1.74 17.61
C ILE A 155 -16.71 0.59 17.00
N THR A 156 -17.94 0.87 16.57
CA THR A 156 -18.77 -0.10 15.83
C THR A 156 -18.19 -0.36 14.45
N VAL A 157 -17.89 -1.62 14.14
CA VAL A 157 -17.32 -2.02 12.85
C VAL A 157 -18.39 -2.10 11.76
N THR A 158 -18.51 -1.04 10.97
CA THR A 158 -19.36 -1.01 9.77
C THR A 158 -18.74 -1.85 8.64
N PRO A 159 -19.51 -2.25 7.60
CA PRO A 159 -18.96 -2.94 6.43
C PRO A 159 -17.85 -2.15 5.73
N GLN A 160 -17.98 -0.82 5.68
CA GLN A 160 -16.97 0.06 5.12
C GLN A 160 -15.70 0.07 5.98
N LEU A 161 -15.82 0.23 7.30
CA LEU A 161 -14.66 0.21 8.20
C LEU A 161 -13.95 -1.15 8.16
N ARG A 162 -14.71 -2.26 8.10
CA ARG A 162 -14.15 -3.60 7.88
C ARG A 162 -13.35 -3.68 6.59
N THR A 163 -13.89 -3.12 5.50
CA THR A 163 -13.20 -3.09 4.20
C THR A 163 -11.91 -2.27 4.27
N LEU A 164 -11.93 -1.12 4.93
CA LEU A 164 -10.75 -0.29 5.13
C LEU A 164 -9.68 -1.02 5.96
N ALA A 165 -10.10 -1.63 7.07
CA ALA A 165 -9.20 -2.30 8.02
C ALA A 165 -8.55 -3.57 7.45
N THR A 166 -9.35 -4.44 6.81
CA THR A 166 -8.91 -5.81 6.48
C THR A 166 -9.23 -6.25 5.05
N GLY A 167 -9.88 -5.39 4.27
CA GLY A 167 -10.37 -5.73 2.93
C GLY A 167 -9.38 -5.42 1.81
N THR A 168 -9.43 -6.23 0.75
CA THR A 168 -8.78 -5.98 -0.55
C THR A 168 -9.77 -6.16 -1.73
N PRO A 169 -10.87 -5.39 -1.78
CA PRO A 169 -11.86 -5.53 -2.85
C PRO A 169 -11.26 -5.18 -4.23
N PRO A 170 -11.49 -5.99 -5.28
CA PRO A 170 -11.01 -5.72 -6.64
C PRO A 170 -11.34 -4.30 -7.14
N SER A 171 -12.51 -3.77 -6.79
CA SER A 171 -12.95 -2.44 -7.18
C SER A 171 -12.01 -1.32 -6.72
N ALA A 172 -11.34 -1.47 -5.57
CA ALA A 172 -10.42 -0.45 -5.06
C ALA A 172 -9.16 -0.33 -5.95
N ILE A 173 -8.55 -1.45 -6.34
CA ILE A 173 -7.37 -1.42 -7.20
C ILE A 173 -7.75 -1.09 -8.66
N GLN A 174 -8.94 -1.50 -9.11
CA GLN A 174 -9.47 -1.10 -10.42
C GLN A 174 -9.64 0.41 -10.52
N GLN A 175 -10.19 1.06 -9.48
CA GLN A 175 -10.33 2.51 -9.43
C GLN A 175 -8.98 3.21 -9.49
N ALA A 176 -7.99 2.71 -8.74
CA ALA A 176 -6.63 3.23 -8.76
C ALA A 176 -6.00 3.14 -10.17
N LEU A 177 -6.07 1.97 -10.81
CA LEU A 177 -5.54 1.74 -12.16
C LEU A 177 -6.31 2.50 -13.25
N ALA A 178 -7.61 2.73 -13.07
CA ALA A 178 -8.38 3.59 -13.95
C ALA A 178 -7.93 5.06 -13.87
N TRP A 179 -7.64 5.54 -12.65
CA TRP A 179 -7.16 6.90 -12.43
C TRP A 179 -5.78 7.14 -13.08
N VAL A 180 -4.81 6.23 -12.91
CA VAL A 180 -3.53 6.35 -13.64
C VAL A 180 -3.71 6.17 -15.15
N GLY A 181 -4.59 5.29 -15.59
CA GLY A 181 -4.93 5.09 -17.00
C GLY A 181 -5.42 6.38 -17.69
N ALA A 182 -6.20 7.20 -16.99
CA ALA A 182 -6.65 8.50 -17.49
C ALA A 182 -5.51 9.51 -17.72
N SER A 183 -4.34 9.29 -17.10
CA SER A 183 -3.14 10.13 -17.20
C SER A 183 -2.04 9.53 -18.09
N GLY A 184 -2.36 8.48 -18.86
CA GLY A 184 -1.43 7.81 -19.77
C GLY A 184 -1.03 6.40 -19.36
N GLY A 185 -1.37 5.96 -18.14
CA GLY A 185 -1.05 4.63 -17.63
C GLY A 185 0.05 4.63 -16.56
N SER A 186 0.36 3.44 -16.04
CA SER A 186 1.29 3.32 -14.90
C SER A 186 2.74 3.66 -15.28
N ALA A 187 3.16 3.43 -16.52
CA ALA A 187 4.49 3.80 -16.99
C ALA A 187 4.70 5.33 -16.97
N GLU A 188 3.76 6.07 -17.54
CA GLU A 188 3.72 7.53 -17.58
C GLU A 188 3.63 8.12 -16.18
N TYR A 189 2.80 7.52 -15.31
CA TYR A 189 2.70 7.89 -13.91
C TYR A 189 4.04 7.73 -13.18
N LEU A 190 4.73 6.59 -13.31
CA LEU A 190 6.03 6.37 -12.70
C LEU A 190 7.10 7.32 -13.26
N MET A 191 7.05 7.63 -14.56
CA MET A 191 7.95 8.62 -15.17
C MET A 191 7.69 10.05 -14.65
N SER A 192 6.44 10.40 -14.36
CA SER A 192 6.10 11.68 -13.70
C SER A 192 6.69 11.79 -12.28
N GLY A 193 6.89 10.64 -11.61
CA GLY A 193 7.61 10.51 -10.36
C GLY A 193 9.14 10.52 -10.49
N GLY A 194 9.68 10.65 -11.71
CA GLY A 194 11.12 10.71 -11.98
C GLY A 194 11.76 9.39 -12.39
N LEU A 195 10.99 8.33 -12.65
CA LEU A 195 11.54 7.11 -13.27
C LEU A 195 11.99 7.43 -14.71
N THR A 196 13.20 7.05 -15.08
CA THR A 196 13.71 7.27 -16.44
C THR A 196 13.23 6.19 -17.41
N PRO A 197 13.16 6.46 -18.73
CA PRO A 197 12.86 5.43 -19.73
C PRO A 197 13.80 4.22 -19.69
N ARG A 198 15.08 4.45 -19.35
CA ARG A 198 16.09 3.39 -19.20
C ARG A 198 15.80 2.49 -17.99
N GLU A 199 15.43 3.08 -16.85
CA GLU A 199 15.03 2.32 -15.66
C GLU A 199 13.76 1.53 -15.94
N LEU A 200 12.72 2.14 -16.52
CA LEU A 200 11.49 1.45 -16.92
C LEU A 200 11.75 0.26 -17.85
N SER A 201 12.62 0.44 -18.85
CA SER A 201 13.02 -0.66 -19.74
C SER A 201 13.74 -1.79 -18.99
N THR A 202 14.45 -1.46 -17.92
CA THR A 202 15.14 -2.44 -17.08
C THR A 202 14.16 -3.17 -16.17
N VAL A 203 13.16 -2.48 -15.60
CA VAL A 203 12.05 -3.12 -14.87
C VAL A 203 11.35 -4.15 -15.76
N ARG A 204 11.04 -3.80 -17.01
CA ARG A 204 10.41 -4.73 -17.96
C ARG A 204 11.21 -6.01 -18.15
N ARG A 205 12.52 -5.90 -18.41
CA ARG A 205 13.40 -7.09 -18.54
C ARG A 205 13.48 -7.91 -17.25
N ARG A 206 13.48 -7.24 -16.08
CA ARG A 206 13.55 -7.91 -14.78
C ARG A 206 12.31 -8.73 -14.46
N LEU A 207 11.12 -8.26 -14.85
CA LEU A 207 9.85 -8.88 -14.49
C LEU A 207 9.23 -9.75 -15.59
N ALA A 208 9.46 -9.44 -16.86
CA ALA A 208 8.81 -10.13 -17.99
C ALA A 208 9.70 -11.16 -18.71
N GLY A 209 11.02 -11.16 -18.47
CA GLY A 209 12.00 -12.00 -19.18
C GLY A 209 12.50 -11.37 -20.47
#